data_AF-Q4SXW9-F1
#
_entry.id   AF-Q4SXW9-F1
#
_cell.length_a   1.000
_cell.length_b   1.000
_cell.length_c   1.000
_cell.angle_alpha   90.00
_cell.angle_beta   90.00
_cell.angle_gamma   90.00
#
_symmetry.space_group_name_H-M   'P 1'
#
loop_
_entity.id
_entity.type
_entity.pdbx_description
1 polymer ?
#
loop_
_entity_poly.entity_id
_entity_poly.type
_entity_poly.pdbx_seq_one_letter_code
_entity_poly.pdbx_strand_id
1 'polypeptide(L)' 'TRKDRLYKNIQRMQQAHGFKDFHIVPQTFVLPYEYQEFCNSFAKDRGPWIIKPVASSRGRGIYLVSN' A
#
# COMPACT_ATOMS: atom_id res chain seq x y z
N THR A 1 14.05 6.49 2.85
CA THR A 1 12.77 7.06 3.33
C THR A 1 11.80 5.94 3.69
N ARG A 2 10.73 6.22 4.46
CA ARG A 2 9.77 5.22 4.98
C ARG A 2 8.56 5.06 4.06
N LYS A 3 8.21 3.82 3.70
CA LYS A 3 7.15 3.52 2.71
C LYS A 3 5.74 3.79 3.24
N ASP A 4 5.50 3.48 4.50
CA ASP A 4 4.23 3.74 5.18
C ASP A 4 3.93 5.25 5.27
N ARG A 5 4.94 6.07 5.57
CA ARG A 5 4.82 7.53 5.59
C ARG A 5 4.55 8.12 4.21
N LEU A 6 5.20 7.57 3.17
CA LEU A 6 4.91 7.97 1.78
C LEU A 6 3.43 7.73 1.45
N TYR A 7 2.91 6.54 1.74
CA TYR A 7 1.51 6.21 1.49
C TYR A 7 0.56 7.13 2.27
N LYS A 8 0.78 7.31 3.58
CA LYS A 8 -0.04 8.20 4.42
C LYS A 8 -0.01 9.65 3.96
N ASN A 9 1.13 10.14 3.46
CA ASN A 9 1.22 11.48 2.90
C ASN A 9 0.42 11.60 1.59
N ILE A 10 0.47 10.59 0.71
CA ILE A 10 -0.34 10.60 -0.52
C ILE A 10 -1.84 10.57 -0.16
N GLN A 11 -2.27 9.75 0.80
CA GLN A 11 -3.66 9.76 1.27
C GLN A 11 -4.09 11.15 1.76
N ARG A 12 -3.23 11.85 2.51
CA ARG A 12 -3.51 13.24 2.94
C ARG A 12 -3.65 14.18 1.75
N MET A 13 -2.80 14.05 0.74
CA MET A 13 -2.89 14.87 -0.48
C MET A 13 -4.15 14.55 -1.30
N GLN A 14 -4.56 13.28 -1.39
CA GLN A 14 -5.83 12.88 -2.01
C GLN A 14 -7.04 13.50 -1.31
N GLN A 15 -7.00 13.61 0.03
CA GLN A 15 -8.06 14.27 0.80
C GLN A 15 -8.05 15.79 0.61
N ALA A 16 -6.87 16.42 0.59
CA ALA A 16 -6.73 17.87 0.53
C ALA A 16 -6.93 18.45 -0.89
N HIS A 17 -6.51 17.71 -1.91
CA HIS A 17 -6.42 18.20 -3.29
C HIS A 17 -7.20 17.34 -4.29
N GLY A 18 -7.89 16.30 -3.84
CA GLY A 18 -8.70 15.44 -4.68
C GLY A 18 -8.03 14.13 -5.04
N PHE A 19 -8.83 13.06 -5.05
CA PHE A 19 -8.33 11.71 -5.31
C PHE A 19 -7.69 11.57 -6.69
N LYS A 20 -8.32 12.12 -7.74
CA LYS A 20 -7.86 11.98 -9.12
C LYS A 20 -6.47 12.59 -9.34
N ASP A 21 -6.20 13.73 -8.72
CA ASP A 21 -4.94 14.46 -8.88
C ASP A 21 -3.78 13.78 -8.13
N PHE A 22 -4.10 12.98 -7.10
CA PHE A 22 -3.12 12.23 -6.31
C PHE A 22 -3.31 10.70 -6.42
N HIS A 23 -3.89 10.22 -7.51
CA HIS A 23 -3.99 8.79 -7.83
C HIS A 23 -2.72 8.29 -8.56
N ILE A 24 -1.56 8.53 -7.94
CA ILE A 24 -0.22 8.32 -8.54
C ILE A 24 0.52 7.10 -7.98
N VAL A 25 -0.10 6.36 -7.08
CA VAL A 25 0.44 5.13 -6.49
C VAL A 25 -0.61 4.03 -6.51
N PRO A 26 -0.19 2.75 -6.60
CA PRO A 26 -1.13 1.63 -6.48
C PRO A 26 -1.77 1.60 -5.10
N GLN A 27 -2.93 0.94 -5.01
CA GLN A 27 -3.58 0.64 -3.74
C GLN A 27 -2.59 -0.05 -2.80
N THR A 28 -2.47 0.48 -1.58
CA THR A 28 -1.47 0.07 -0.59
C THR A 28 -2.13 -0.01 0.77
N PHE A 29 -1.67 -0.91 1.63
CA PHE A 29 -2.15 -1.05 3.00
C PHE A 29 -0.96 -1.08 3.98
N VAL A 30 -1.12 -0.43 5.12
CA VAL A 30 -0.16 -0.38 6.22
C VAL A 30 -0.56 -1.41 7.26
N LEU A 31 0.13 -2.54 7.28
CA LEU A 31 -0.09 -3.60 8.24
C LEU A 31 0.65 -3.32 9.57
N PRO A 32 0.10 -3.74 10.73
CA PRO A 32 -1.13 -4.52 10.90
C PRO A 32 -2.42 -3.67 10.91
N TYR A 33 -2.33 -2.34 10.86
CA TYR A 33 -3.45 -1.43 11.08
C TYR A 33 -4.57 -1.56 10.04
N GLU A 34 -4.23 -1.79 8.77
CA GLU A 34 -5.19 -1.89 7.65
C GLU A 34 -5.35 -3.34 7.16
N TYR A 35 -5.17 -4.33 8.05
CA TYR A 35 -5.21 -5.75 7.69
C TYR A 35 -6.58 -6.20 7.21
N GLN A 36 -7.66 -5.73 7.84
CA GLN A 36 -9.01 -6.13 7.45
C GLN A 36 -9.37 -5.61 6.05
N GLU A 37 -9.02 -4.36 5.75
CA GLU A 37 -9.20 -3.76 4.43
C GLU A 37 -8.37 -4.48 3.37
N PHE A 38 -7.14 -4.87 3.71
CA PHE A 38 -6.32 -5.71 2.85
C PHE A 38 -7.01 -7.05 2.56
N CYS A 39 -7.48 -7.78 3.56
CA CYS A 39 -8.20 -9.05 3.37
C CYS A 39 -9.42 -8.90 2.45
N ASN A 40 -10.19 -7.82 2.63
CA ASN A 40 -11.34 -7.53 1.78
C ASN A 40 -10.94 -7.26 0.31
N SER A 41 -9.81 -6.58 0.09
CA SER A 41 -9.29 -6.31 -1.25
C SER A 41 -8.69 -7.56 -1.90
N PHE A 42 -7.93 -8.32 -1.12
CA PHE A 42 -7.28 -9.57 -1.53
C PHE A 42 -8.30 -10.66 -1.91
N ALA A 43 -9.46 -10.70 -1.24
CA ALA A 43 -10.54 -11.63 -1.58
C ALA A 43 -11.25 -11.26 -2.90
N LYS A 44 -11.25 -9.99 -3.30
CA LYS A 44 -11.91 -9.49 -4.51
C LYS A 44 -11.01 -9.53 -5.74
N ASP A 45 -9.72 -9.28 -5.54
CA ASP A 45 -8.72 -9.21 -6.60
C ASP A 45 -7.81 -10.45 -6.59
N ARG A 46 -7.82 -11.21 -7.70
CA ARG A 46 -7.01 -12.42 -7.87
C ARG A 46 -5.57 -12.12 -8.33
N GLY A 47 -5.18 -10.85 -8.43
CA GLY A 47 -3.83 -10.43 -8.80
C GLY A 47 -2.77 -10.66 -7.69
N PRO A 48 -1.48 -10.72 -8.05
CA PRO A 48 -0.41 -10.81 -7.07
C PRO A 48 -0.23 -9.49 -6.32
N TRP A 49 -0.05 -9.59 -5.01
CA TRP A 49 0.25 -8.47 -4.12
C TRP A 49 1.73 -8.49 -3.72
N ILE A 50 2.34 -7.32 -3.63
CA ILE A 50 3.75 -7.16 -3.23
C ILE A 50 3.85 -6.62 -1.81
N ILE A 51 4.39 -7.43 -0.89
CA ILE A 51 4.65 -7.02 0.49
C ILE A 51 6.04 -6.41 0.57
N LYS A 52 6.14 -5.21 1.17
CA LYS A 52 7.38 -4.46 1.30
C LYS A 52 7.65 -4.06 2.75
N PRO A 53 8.83 -4.32 3.32
CA PRO A 53 9.15 -3.86 4.66
C PRO A 53 9.27 -2.34 4.72
N VAL A 54 8.74 -1.76 5.80
CA VAL A 54 8.55 -0.31 5.99
C VAL A 54 9.85 0.50 5.74
N ALA A 55 10.94 0.08 6.38
CA ALA A 55 12.22 0.78 6.41
C ALA A 55 13.39 -0.04 5.85
N SER A 56 13.13 -0.93 4.89
CA SER A 56 14.18 -1.70 4.18
C SER A 56 14.48 -1.14 2.78
N SER A 57 15.65 -1.48 2.26
CA SER A 57 16.16 -1.12 0.93
C SER A 57 16.82 -2.32 0.24
N ARG A 58 17.08 -2.18 -1.08
CA ARG A 58 17.71 -3.20 -1.94
C ARG A 58 16.89 -4.50 -2.07
N GLY A 59 15.56 -4.39 -2.13
CA GLY A 59 14.67 -5.54 -2.29
C GLY A 59 14.58 -6.49 -1.09
N ARG A 60 15.35 -6.27 -0.02
CA ARG A 60 15.41 -7.20 1.13
C ARG A 60 14.06 -7.27 1.85
N GLY A 61 13.56 -8.49 1.99
CA GLY A 61 12.29 -8.80 2.65
C GLY A 61 11.05 -8.46 1.82
N ILE A 62 11.22 -8.13 0.53
CA ILE A 62 10.09 -8.02 -0.40
C ILE A 62 9.68 -9.44 -0.83
N TYR A 63 8.38 -9.72 -0.83
CA TYR A 63 7.84 -10.96 -1.36
C TYR A 63 6.46 -10.74 -1.99
N LEU A 64 6.06 -11.68 -2.84
CA LEU A 64 4.74 -11.69 -3.46
C LEU A 64 3.81 -12.61 -2.67
N VAL A 65 2.53 -12.23 -2.60
CA VAL A 65 1.45 -13.08 -2.12
C VAL A 65 0.33 -13.07 -3.15
N SER A 66 -0.25 -14.24 -3.41
CA SER A 66 -1.39 -14.42 -4.31
C SER A 66 -2.37 -15.36 -3.64
N ASN A 67 -3.64 -15.26 -4.02
CA ASN A 67 -4.67 -16.18 -3.57
C ASN A 67 -4.57 -17.54 -4.28
#